data_AF-S3K0Z4-F1
#
_entry.id   AF-S3K0Z4-F1
#
_cell.length_a   1.000
_cell.length_b   1.000
_cell.length_c   1.000
_cell.angle_alpha   90.00
_cell.angle_beta   90.00
_cell.angle_gamma   90.00
#
_symmetry.space_group_name_H-M   'P 1'
#
loop_
_entity.id
_entity.type
_entity.pdbx_description
1 polymer ?
#
loop_
_entity_poly.entity_id
_entity_poly.type
_entity_poly.pdbx_seq_one_letter_code
_entity_poly.pdbx_strand_id
1 'polypeptide(L)'
;MKKLFVLIGVFFLCGAVHCIAQNADLKYYSAIQDGDLTHRYEGYASAEFICDESETDADLMDEVEKLIPKDIRRVTKLTKSTVWLCKKALNEWEYKQGEYYMVLCTDSPYDDKGIFLLIKVIGKDDFEWWGVMITEDNAESFLDALSDLETLFE
;
A
#
# COMPACT_ATOMS: atom_id res chain seq x y z
N MET A 1 -10.75 22.24 0.71
CA MET A 1 -11.32 21.28 -0.28
C MET A 1 -10.32 21.10 -1.40
N LYS A 2 -9.47 20.06 -1.29
CA LYS A 2 -8.50 19.55 -2.28
C LYS A 2 -7.26 19.03 -1.51
N LYS A 3 -6.78 17.81 -1.81
CA LYS A 3 -5.44 17.55 -2.39
C LYS A 3 -4.78 16.22 -2.00
N LEU A 4 -5.21 15.51 -0.96
CA LEU A 4 -4.45 14.34 -0.47
C LEU A 4 -4.13 13.31 -1.57
N PHE A 5 -5.13 12.86 -2.32
CA PHE A 5 -4.93 11.88 -3.39
C PHE A 5 -4.39 12.47 -4.71
N VAL A 6 -4.54 13.77 -4.93
CA VAL A 6 -3.82 14.44 -6.03
C VAL A 6 -2.33 14.50 -5.73
N LEU A 7 -1.92 14.63 -4.46
CA LEU A 7 -0.52 14.58 -4.04
C LEU A 7 0.05 13.16 -4.14
N ILE A 8 -0.66 12.14 -3.63
CA ILE A 8 -0.21 10.74 -3.73
C ILE A 8 -0.12 10.30 -5.20
N GLY A 9 -1.14 10.58 -6.01
CA GLY A 9 -1.14 10.25 -7.45
C GLY A 9 -0.13 11.05 -8.28
N VAL A 10 0.31 12.23 -7.83
CA VAL A 10 1.36 13.02 -8.50
C VAL A 10 2.76 12.59 -8.05
N PHE A 11 2.95 12.11 -6.82
CA PHE A 11 4.24 11.62 -6.34
C PHE A 11 4.66 10.33 -7.08
N PHE A 12 3.72 9.42 -7.32
CA PHE A 12 3.93 8.23 -8.16
C PHE A 12 4.31 8.55 -9.62
N LEU A 13 4.26 9.81 -10.06
CA LEU A 13 4.60 10.25 -11.42
C LEU A 13 5.95 10.96 -11.53
N CYS A 14 6.66 11.25 -10.44
CA CYS A 14 7.86 12.10 -10.47
C CYS A 14 9.21 11.46 -10.08
N GLY A 15 9.27 10.16 -9.79
CA GLY A 15 10.53 9.38 -9.76
C GLY A 15 10.90 8.88 -11.15
N ALA A 16 12.08 9.25 -11.65
CA ALA A 16 12.47 9.06 -13.05
C ALA A 16 12.90 7.62 -13.40
N VAL A 17 11.96 6.72 -13.67
CA VAL A 17 12.19 5.58 -14.58
C VAL A 17 11.04 5.46 -15.57
N HIS A 18 11.35 5.71 -16.83
CA HIS A 18 10.55 5.33 -17.97
C HIS A 18 10.31 3.80 -17.92
N CYS A 19 9.24 3.36 -17.26
CA CYS A 19 8.52 2.09 -17.45
C CYS A 19 7.37 1.84 -16.45
N ILE A 20 7.16 2.65 -15.40
CA ILE A 20 6.18 2.31 -14.32
C ILE A 20 5.09 3.38 -14.11
N ALA A 21 4.88 4.29 -15.06
CA ALA A 21 3.84 5.32 -14.96
C ALA A 21 2.39 4.81 -15.20
N GLN A 22 2.06 3.54 -14.91
CA GLN A 22 0.74 2.97 -15.27
C GLN A 22 -0.03 2.12 -14.25
N ASN A 23 0.46 1.78 -13.05
CA ASN A 23 -0.22 0.72 -12.26
C ASN A 23 -0.59 1.00 -10.79
N ALA A 24 -0.38 2.19 -10.23
CA ALA A 24 -0.99 2.55 -8.93
C ALA A 24 -2.43 3.08 -9.11
N ASP A 25 -3.27 2.40 -9.89
CA ASP A 25 -4.68 2.80 -10.06
C ASP A 25 -5.49 2.32 -8.85
N LEU A 26 -6.00 3.25 -8.07
CA LEU A 26 -6.81 2.94 -6.90
C LEU A 26 -8.18 2.42 -7.35
N LYS A 27 -8.36 1.10 -7.32
CA LYS A 27 -9.55 0.42 -7.83
C LYS A 27 -10.60 0.20 -6.74
N TYR A 28 -11.86 0.26 -7.15
CA TYR A 28 -12.98 -0.10 -6.29
C TYR A 28 -13.19 -1.61 -6.27
N TYR A 29 -13.32 -2.18 -5.08
CA TYR A 29 -13.70 -3.58 -4.86
C TYR A 29 -14.97 -3.64 -4.04
N SER A 30 -15.86 -4.58 -4.37
CA SER A 30 -17.05 -4.87 -3.58
C SER A 30 -17.33 -6.37 -3.57
N ALA A 31 -17.50 -6.93 -2.37
CA ALA A 31 -17.83 -8.35 -2.18
C ALA A 31 -19.14 -8.73 -2.89
N ILE A 32 -20.08 -7.78 -3.00
CA ILE A 32 -21.33 -7.96 -3.73
C ILE A 32 -21.08 -8.13 -5.23
N GLN A 33 -20.15 -7.35 -5.81
CA GLN A 33 -19.76 -7.49 -7.21
C GLN A 33 -19.09 -8.84 -7.50
N ASP A 34 -18.43 -9.41 -6.49
CA ASP A 34 -17.83 -10.74 -6.54
C ASP A 34 -18.83 -11.89 -6.29
N GLY A 35 -20.11 -11.58 -6.06
CA GLY A 35 -21.16 -12.56 -5.78
C GLY A 35 -21.24 -13.04 -4.33
N ASP A 36 -20.46 -12.46 -3.40
CA ASP A 36 -20.61 -12.69 -1.97
C ASP A 36 -21.68 -11.75 -1.40
N LEU A 37 -22.89 -12.28 -1.24
CA LEU A 37 -24.03 -11.56 -0.67
C LEU A 37 -24.07 -11.61 0.87
N THR A 38 -23.14 -12.32 1.50
CA THR A 38 -23.10 -12.53 2.95
C THR A 38 -22.22 -11.51 3.65
N HIS A 39 -21.12 -11.12 3.01
CA HIS A 39 -20.23 -10.07 3.50
C HIS A 39 -20.44 -8.77 2.71
N ARG A 40 -20.43 -7.64 3.41
CA ARG A 40 -20.57 -6.29 2.80
C ARG A 40 -19.25 -5.54 2.88
N TYR A 41 -18.16 -6.19 2.46
CA TYR A 41 -16.87 -5.51 2.33
C TYR A 41 -16.86 -4.76 1.01
N GLU A 42 -16.49 -3.49 1.08
CA GLU A 42 -16.27 -2.65 -0.09
C GLU A 42 -15.26 -1.56 0.26
N GLY A 43 -14.66 -0.97 -0.77
CA GLY A 43 -13.69 0.09 -0.63
C GLY A 43 -12.74 0.12 -1.80
N TYR A 44 -11.72 0.94 -1.67
CA TYR A 44 -10.75 1.21 -2.71
C TYR A 44 -9.37 0.71 -2.28
N ALA A 45 -8.66 0.06 -3.20
CA ALA A 45 -7.29 -0.35 -2.95
C ALA A 45 -6.42 -0.39 -4.21
N SER A 46 -5.11 -0.25 -4.02
CA SER A 46 -4.08 -0.48 -5.02
C SER A 46 -2.95 -1.29 -4.40
N ALA A 47 -2.29 -2.09 -5.22
CA ALA A 47 -1.09 -2.83 -4.83
C ALA A 47 -0.01 -2.58 -5.87
N GLU A 48 1.22 -2.38 -5.42
CA GLU A 48 2.37 -2.13 -6.27
C GLU A 48 3.55 -2.97 -5.83
N PHE A 49 4.15 -3.67 -6.79
CA PHE A 49 5.37 -4.44 -6.57
C PHE A 49 6.55 -3.51 -6.26
N ILE A 50 7.33 -3.85 -5.24
CA ILE A 50 8.55 -3.13 -4.88
C ILE A 50 9.76 -3.88 -5.40
N CYS A 51 10.02 -5.07 -4.83
CA CYS A 51 11.18 -5.90 -5.11
C CYS A 51 10.96 -7.33 -4.62
N ASP A 52 11.84 -8.25 -5.02
CA ASP A 52 11.99 -9.56 -4.41
C ASP A 52 12.98 -9.52 -3.23
N GLU A 53 12.84 -10.42 -2.26
CA GLU A 53 13.78 -10.51 -1.13
C GLU A 53 15.22 -10.82 -1.55
N SER A 54 15.45 -11.39 -2.73
CA SER A 54 16.79 -11.57 -3.29
C SER A 54 17.43 -10.29 -3.80
N GLU A 55 16.67 -9.19 -3.92
CA GLU A 55 17.13 -7.88 -4.39
C GLU A 55 17.50 -6.93 -3.23
N THR A 56 17.34 -7.36 -1.97
CA THR A 56 17.71 -6.58 -0.78
C THR A 56 18.53 -7.41 0.20
N ASP A 57 19.63 -6.83 0.71
CA ASP A 57 20.44 -7.44 1.78
C ASP A 57 19.86 -7.19 3.18
N ALA A 58 18.81 -6.35 3.30
CA ALA A 58 18.16 -5.97 4.54
C ALA A 58 16.66 -6.34 4.52
N ASP A 59 16.08 -6.55 5.70
CA ASP A 59 14.63 -6.70 5.83
C ASP A 59 13.96 -5.34 5.53
N LEU A 60 13.27 -5.28 4.40
CA LEU A 60 12.62 -4.05 3.92
C LEU A 60 11.60 -3.52 4.92
N MET A 61 10.94 -4.39 5.70
CA MET A 61 10.00 -3.95 6.73
C MET A 61 10.68 -3.17 7.84
N ASP A 62 11.88 -3.61 8.26
CA ASP A 62 12.65 -2.93 9.29
C ASP A 62 13.18 -1.57 8.80
N GLU A 63 13.60 -1.47 7.53
CA GLU A 63 14.05 -0.20 6.95
C GLU A 63 12.90 0.80 6.81
N VAL A 64 11.75 0.37 6.32
CA VAL A 64 10.56 1.23 6.26
C VAL A 64 10.12 1.67 7.66
N GLU A 65 10.13 0.76 8.66
CA GLU A 65 9.79 1.14 10.03
C GLU A 65 10.73 2.21 10.61
N LYS A 66 12.00 2.26 10.21
CA LYS A 66 12.97 3.29 10.63
C LYS A 66 12.75 4.63 9.94
N LEU A 67 12.36 4.60 8.65
CA LEU A 67 12.16 5.80 7.84
C LEU A 67 10.86 6.52 8.22
N ILE A 68 9.78 5.78 8.45
CA ILE A 68 8.48 6.40 8.70
C ILE A 68 8.48 7.17 10.05
N PRO A 69 8.07 8.45 10.05
CA PRO A 69 8.03 9.26 11.27
C PRO A 69 7.23 8.61 12.40
N LYS A 70 7.79 8.64 13.62
CA LYS A 70 7.22 7.95 14.80
C LYS A 70 5.87 8.50 15.27
N ASP A 71 5.54 9.72 14.88
CA ASP A 71 4.26 10.38 15.13
C ASP A 71 3.16 9.91 14.17
N ILE A 72 3.52 9.25 13.06
CA ILE A 72 2.57 8.54 12.21
C ILE A 72 2.09 7.28 12.93
N ARG A 73 0.78 7.16 13.06
CA ARG A 73 0.16 6.08 13.83
C ARG A 73 0.37 4.73 13.15
N ARG A 74 1.17 3.86 13.78
CA ARG A 74 1.27 2.43 13.43
C ARG A 74 -0.07 1.72 13.60
N VAL A 75 -0.42 0.91 12.60
CA VAL A 75 -1.55 -0.03 12.65
C VAL A 75 -1.05 -1.33 13.28
N THR A 76 -1.65 -1.72 14.40
CA THR A 76 -1.27 -2.95 15.12
C THR A 76 -2.24 -4.11 14.88
N LYS A 77 -3.39 -3.83 14.26
CA LYS A 77 -4.40 -4.83 13.88
C LYS A 77 -5.22 -4.34 12.70
N LEU A 78 -5.36 -5.17 11.68
CA LEU A 78 -6.22 -4.90 10.53
C LEU A 78 -7.66 -5.37 10.79
N THR A 79 -8.63 -4.63 10.25
CA THR A 79 -10.01 -5.07 10.22
C THR A 79 -10.18 -6.17 9.17
N LYS A 80 -11.24 -6.98 9.26
CA LYS A 80 -11.55 -7.97 8.21
C LYS A 80 -11.73 -7.32 6.84
N SER A 81 -12.30 -6.10 6.79
CA SER A 81 -12.49 -5.35 5.55
C SER A 81 -11.14 -4.95 4.93
N THR A 82 -10.22 -4.42 5.74
CA THR A 82 -8.89 -4.01 5.28
C THR A 82 -8.07 -5.21 4.78
N VAL A 83 -8.12 -6.34 5.48
CA VAL A 83 -7.46 -7.58 5.02
C VAL A 83 -8.06 -8.05 3.70
N TRP A 84 -9.38 -7.99 3.56
CA TRP A 84 -10.07 -8.37 2.33
C TRP A 84 -9.69 -7.46 1.15
N LEU A 85 -9.67 -6.13 1.34
CA LEU A 85 -9.23 -5.16 0.33
C LEU A 85 -7.78 -5.38 -0.09
N CYS A 86 -6.89 -5.57 0.88
CA CYS A 86 -5.48 -5.85 0.63
C CYS A 86 -5.31 -7.11 -0.24
N LYS A 87 -6.01 -8.20 0.10
CA LYS A 87 -6.02 -9.43 -0.70
C LYS A 87 -6.56 -9.20 -2.11
N LYS A 88 -7.60 -8.38 -2.26
CA LYS A 88 -8.18 -8.08 -3.58
C LYS A 88 -7.18 -7.37 -4.47
N ALA A 89 -6.50 -6.34 -3.96
CA ALA A 89 -5.48 -5.62 -4.70
C ALA A 89 -4.26 -6.50 -5.03
N LEU A 90 -3.76 -7.29 -4.06
CA LEU A 90 -2.64 -8.20 -4.30
C LEU A 90 -2.97 -9.27 -5.35
N ASN A 91 -4.18 -9.83 -5.33
CA ASN A 91 -4.58 -10.89 -6.26
C ASN A 91 -4.76 -10.41 -7.72
N GLU A 92 -4.58 -9.12 -8.01
CA GLU A 92 -4.40 -8.65 -9.39
C GLU A 92 -3.01 -8.97 -9.95
N TRP A 93 -2.05 -9.32 -9.08
CA TRP A 93 -0.70 -9.71 -9.42
C TRP A 93 -0.54 -11.23 -9.36
N GLU A 94 0.30 -11.79 -10.23
CA GLU A 94 0.79 -13.18 -10.11
C GLU A 94 1.96 -13.26 -9.13
N TYR A 95 1.72 -12.82 -7.88
CA TYR A 95 2.77 -12.67 -6.88
C TYR A 95 3.39 -14.02 -6.46
N LYS A 96 4.60 -13.97 -5.94
CA LYS A 96 5.39 -15.11 -5.45
C LYS A 96 5.86 -14.89 -4.04
N GLN A 97 6.14 -16.00 -3.35
CA GLN A 97 6.79 -15.97 -2.06
C GLN A 97 8.14 -15.26 -2.16
N GLY A 98 8.42 -14.35 -1.23
CA GLY A 98 9.63 -13.52 -1.21
C GLY A 98 9.41 -12.11 -1.75
N GLU A 99 8.32 -11.85 -2.47
CA GLU A 99 8.06 -10.53 -3.06
C GLU A 99 7.47 -9.55 -2.04
N TYR A 100 7.87 -8.28 -2.17
CA TYR A 100 7.36 -7.16 -1.39
C TYR A 100 6.43 -6.27 -2.21
N TYR A 101 5.36 -5.82 -1.57
CA TYR A 101 4.35 -4.95 -2.17
C TYR A 101 3.97 -3.79 -1.25
N MET A 102 3.73 -2.61 -1.83
CA MET A 102 2.99 -1.54 -1.15
C MET A 102 1.51 -1.69 -1.45
N VAL A 103 0.66 -1.56 -0.44
CA VAL A 103 -0.79 -1.61 -0.61
C VAL A 103 -1.43 -0.43 0.11
N LEU A 104 -2.24 0.34 -0.62
CA LEU A 104 -3.05 1.42 -0.06
C LEU A 104 -4.51 0.97 -0.02
N CYS A 105 -5.15 1.11 1.14
CA CYS A 105 -6.57 0.83 1.33
C CYS A 105 -7.31 2.07 1.86
N THR A 106 -8.47 2.41 1.30
CA THR A 106 -9.33 3.51 1.76
C THR A 106 -10.80 3.22 1.47
N ASP A 107 -11.71 3.83 2.23
CA ASP A 107 -13.15 3.68 1.98
C ASP A 107 -13.59 4.50 0.76
N SER A 108 -12.84 5.56 0.39
CA SER A 108 -13.14 6.45 -0.74
C SER A 108 -11.87 7.08 -1.31
N PRO A 109 -11.77 7.30 -2.64
CA PRO A 109 -10.66 8.01 -3.27
C PRO A 109 -10.59 9.50 -2.86
N TYR A 110 -11.57 9.99 -2.11
CA TYR A 110 -11.63 11.34 -1.59
C TYR A 110 -11.58 11.39 -0.06
N ASP A 111 -11.33 10.25 0.59
CA ASP A 111 -11.30 10.18 2.05
C ASP A 111 -10.12 10.98 2.62
N ASP A 112 -10.25 11.45 3.85
CA ASP A 112 -9.13 12.11 4.55
C ASP A 112 -8.17 11.10 5.20
N LYS A 113 -8.50 9.81 5.09
CA LYS A 113 -7.82 8.69 5.75
C LYS A 113 -7.60 7.51 4.80
N GLY A 114 -6.47 6.85 5.00
CA GLY A 114 -6.14 5.58 4.37
C GLY A 114 -5.27 4.73 5.28
N ILE A 115 -5.15 3.46 4.96
CA ILE A 115 -4.18 2.56 5.55
C ILE A 115 -3.17 2.20 4.47
N PHE A 116 -1.91 2.52 4.74
CA PHE A 116 -0.78 2.04 3.95
C PHE A 116 -0.22 0.79 4.60
N LEU A 117 0.06 -0.22 3.78
CA LEU A 117 0.65 -1.49 4.17
C LEU A 117 1.88 -1.75 3.31
N LEU A 118 2.98 -2.12 3.96
CA LEU A 118 4.07 -2.85 3.33
C LEU A 118 3.81 -4.35 3.58
N ILE A 119 3.79 -5.12 2.51
CA ILE A 119 3.45 -6.54 2.48
C ILE A 119 4.70 -7.32 2.08
N LYS A 120 4.98 -8.42 2.79
CA LYS A 120 5.90 -9.47 2.35
C LYS A 120 5.10 -10.74 2.12
N VAL A 121 5.14 -11.26 0.90
CA VAL A 121 4.48 -12.52 0.57
C VAL A 121 5.28 -13.68 1.16
N ILE A 122 4.67 -14.44 2.07
CA ILE A 122 5.30 -15.62 2.68
C ILE A 122 4.72 -16.94 2.15
N GLY A 123 3.59 -16.87 1.43
CA GLY A 123 2.95 -18.01 0.79
C GLY A 123 1.72 -17.62 -0.01
N LYS A 124 0.99 -18.61 -0.52
CA LYS A 124 -0.26 -18.35 -1.24
C LYS A 124 -1.32 -17.81 -0.29
N ASP A 125 -1.86 -16.62 -0.57
CA ASP A 125 -2.83 -15.90 0.27
C ASP A 125 -2.36 -15.63 1.72
N ASP A 126 -1.05 -15.72 1.97
CA ASP A 126 -0.41 -15.56 3.27
C ASP A 126 0.73 -14.54 3.19
N PHE A 127 0.69 -13.56 4.10
CA PHE A 127 1.59 -12.43 4.08
C PHE A 127 1.88 -11.89 5.47
N GLU A 128 3.11 -11.45 5.64
CA GLU A 128 3.50 -10.56 6.72
C GLU A 128 3.21 -9.12 6.29
N TRP A 129 2.93 -8.25 7.26
CA TRP A 129 2.64 -6.87 6.98
C TRP A 129 3.14 -5.94 8.07
N TRP A 130 3.56 -4.77 7.63
CA TRP A 130 3.74 -3.58 8.44
C TRP A 130 2.82 -2.48 7.91
N GLY A 131 2.30 -1.59 8.76
CA GLY A 131 1.38 -0.58 8.26
C GLY A 131 1.13 0.61 9.17
N VAL A 132 0.65 1.68 8.55
CA VAL A 132 0.36 2.97 9.19
C VAL A 132 -0.96 3.55 8.69
N MET A 133 -1.54 4.41 9.52
CA MET A 133 -2.70 5.22 9.15
C MET A 133 -2.22 6.54 8.57
N ILE A 134 -2.57 6.75 7.30
CA ILE A 134 -2.32 8.00 6.59
C ILE A 134 -3.55 8.88 6.71
N THR A 135 -3.31 10.16 6.97
CA THR A 135 -4.31 11.20 7.14
C THR A 135 -3.86 12.45 6.39
N GLU A 136 -4.76 13.40 6.12
CA GLU A 136 -4.37 14.68 5.53
C GLU A 136 -3.24 15.38 6.31
N ASP A 137 -3.23 15.27 7.64
CA ASP A 137 -2.25 15.93 8.51
C ASP A 137 -0.84 15.34 8.43
N ASN A 138 -0.70 14.07 8.03
CA ASN A 138 0.60 13.37 8.06
C ASN A 138 1.05 12.83 6.70
N ALA A 139 0.28 13.06 5.65
CA ALA A 139 0.55 12.52 4.33
C ALA A 139 1.81 13.08 3.67
N GLU A 140 2.10 14.37 3.86
CA GLU A 140 3.32 14.99 3.32
C GLU A 140 4.56 14.35 3.95
N SER A 141 4.62 14.27 5.29
CA SER A 141 5.72 13.62 6.00
C SER A 141 5.84 12.12 5.69
N PHE A 142 4.72 11.46 5.41
CA PHE A 142 4.72 10.07 4.96
C PHE A 142 5.33 9.92 3.56
N LEU A 143 4.94 10.77 2.61
CA LEU A 143 5.45 10.75 1.24
C LEU A 143 6.93 11.10 1.18
N ASP A 144 7.37 12.09 1.97
CA ASP A 144 8.78 12.43 2.10
C ASP A 144 9.60 11.22 2.58
N ALA A 145 9.12 10.50 3.59
CA ALA A 145 9.79 9.30 4.10
C ALA A 145 9.80 8.12 3.11
N LEU A 146 8.76 7.99 2.27
CA LEU A 146 8.77 7.01 1.17
C LEU A 146 9.73 7.40 0.04
N SER A 147 9.90 8.70 -0.23
CA SER A 147 10.88 9.14 -1.23
C SER A 147 12.30 8.75 -0.84
N ASP A 148 12.62 8.78 0.46
CA ASP A 148 13.92 8.32 0.96
C ASP A 148 14.10 6.81 0.79
N LEU A 149 13.01 6.03 0.82
CA LEU A 149 13.05 4.58 0.55
C LEU A 149 13.46 4.27 -0.89
N GLU A 150 12.98 5.03 -1.88
CA GLU A 150 13.34 4.82 -3.29
C GLU A 150 14.85 4.94 -3.51
N THR A 151 15.52 5.81 -2.74
CA THR A 151 16.99 5.98 -2.81
C THR A 151 17.78 4.78 -2.30
N LEU A 152 17.15 3.83 -1.60
CA LEU A 152 17.79 2.60 -1.13
C LEU A 152 17.92 1.54 -2.24
N PHE A 153 17.20 1.71 -3.35
CA PHE A 153 17.20 0.79 -4.49
C PHE A 153 18.00 1.30 -5.70
N GLU A 154 18.69 2.45 -5.58
CA GLU A 154 19.64 3.00 -6.58
C GLU A 154 21.11 2.68 -6.24
#